data_AF-A0AAN1E612-F1
#
_entry.id   AF-A0AAN1E612-F1
#
_cell.length_a   1.000
_cell.length_b   1.000
_cell.length_c   1.000
_cell.angle_alpha   90.00
_cell.angle_beta   90.00
_cell.angle_gamma   90.00
#
_symmetry.space_group_name_H-M   'P 1'
#
loop_
_entity.id
_entity.type
_entity.pdbx_description
1 polymer ?
#
loop_
_entity_poly.entity_id
_entity_poly.type
_entity_poly.pdbx_seq_one_letter_code
_entity_poly.pdbx_strand_id
1 'polypeptide(L)'
;MIVSLRKMKNRNIFFSLSEQTFISRYIKLNKLITLIKSTDKDQQVRQVTLTRYEWDIYYLYFKIDNKRILHTLLKKDVKYISHYKTSVFNKFEIACDSDGFYIFKALIQLRRFTGFKNVRLYQLH
;
A
#
# COMPACT_ATOMS: atom_id res chain seq x y z
N MET A 1 -7.00 13.68 1.66
CA MET A 1 -6.01 13.66 2.77
C MET A 1 -4.67 13.14 2.26
N ILE A 2 -3.54 13.77 2.59
CA ILE A 2 -2.20 13.31 2.16
C ILE A 2 -1.50 12.59 3.31
N VAL A 3 -0.98 11.39 3.04
CA VAL A 3 -0.17 10.60 3.98
C VAL A 3 1.27 10.54 3.48
N SER A 4 2.20 11.00 4.31
CA SER A 4 3.64 10.96 3.99
C SER A 4 4.26 9.65 4.45
N LEU A 5 4.79 8.88 3.50
CA LEU A 5 5.49 7.61 3.72
C LEU A 5 7.00 7.83 3.76
N ARG A 6 7.71 7.19 4.70
CA ARG A 6 9.15 7.41 4.90
C ARG A 6 10.01 6.55 3.95
N LYS A 7 9.62 5.31 3.69
CA LYS A 7 10.43 4.29 2.99
C LYS A 7 9.64 3.66 1.84
N MET A 8 9.40 4.46 0.81
CA MET A 8 9.00 3.96 -0.51
C MET A 8 10.23 3.52 -1.31
N LYS A 9 10.09 2.42 -2.06
CA LYS A 9 11.12 1.89 -2.97
C LYS A 9 11.38 2.85 -4.12
N ASN A 10 10.32 3.42 -4.69
CA ASN A 10 10.40 4.52 -5.65
C ASN A 10 9.82 5.79 -5.05
N ARG A 11 10.57 6.90 -5.12
CA ARG A 11 10.15 8.20 -4.58
C ARG A 11 9.22 8.97 -5.51
N ASN A 12 9.14 8.56 -6.78
CA ASN A 12 8.32 9.19 -7.81
C ASN A 12 6.96 8.52 -7.97
N ILE A 13 6.73 7.41 -7.27
CA ILE A 13 5.45 6.71 -7.24
C ILE A 13 4.70 7.17 -6.02
N PHE A 14 3.42 7.40 -6.24
CA PHE A 14 2.44 7.64 -5.19
C PHE A 14 1.20 6.83 -5.53
N PHE A 15 0.30 6.65 -4.59
CA PHE A 15 -0.97 5.99 -4.90
C PHE A 15 -2.11 6.68 -4.20
N SER A 16 -3.26 6.62 -4.85
CA SER A 16 -4.50 7.07 -4.25
C SER A 16 -5.36 5.87 -3.88
N LEU A 17 -5.84 5.92 -2.65
CA LEU A 17 -6.82 5.04 -2.07
C LEU A 17 -8.05 5.90 -1.77
N SER A 18 -9.00 5.94 -2.72
CA SER A 18 -10.14 6.86 -2.68
C SER A 18 -9.67 8.32 -2.52
N GLU A 19 -9.97 9.00 -1.42
CA GLU A 19 -9.55 10.39 -1.15
C GLU A 19 -8.21 10.50 -0.39
N GLN A 20 -7.54 9.38 -0.14
CA GLN A 20 -6.24 9.35 0.55
C GLN A 20 -5.09 9.16 -0.43
N THR A 21 -4.23 10.16 -0.55
CA THR A 21 -3.03 10.12 -1.40
C THR A 21 -1.80 9.83 -0.56
N PHE A 22 -1.05 8.80 -0.91
CA PHE A 22 0.16 8.39 -0.22
C PHE A 22 1.38 8.79 -1.05
N ILE A 23 2.22 9.66 -0.50
CA ILE A 23 3.42 10.18 -1.17
C ILE A 23 4.68 9.88 -0.39
N SER A 24 5.80 9.74 -1.09
CA SER A 24 7.11 9.67 -0.44
C SER A 24 7.43 10.98 0.25
N ARG A 25 7.92 10.92 1.49
CA ARG A 25 8.48 12.08 2.22
C ARG A 25 9.65 12.72 1.48
N TYR A 26 10.33 11.95 0.63
CA TYR A 26 11.52 12.35 -0.10
C TYR A 26 11.24 12.65 -1.58
N ILE A 27 9.98 12.88 -1.95
CA ILE A 27 9.62 13.34 -3.28
C ILE A 27 10.28 14.70 -3.55
N LYS A 28 10.82 14.90 -4.75
CA LYS A 28 11.41 16.20 -5.13
C LYS A 28 10.30 17.25 -5.25
N LEU A 29 10.60 18.50 -4.87
CA LEU A 29 9.62 19.59 -4.89
C LEU A 29 9.00 19.79 -6.28
N ASN A 30 9.80 19.74 -7.35
CA ASN A 30 9.29 19.85 -8.72
C ASN A 30 8.27 18.75 -9.06
N LYS A 31 8.55 17.50 -8.65
CA LYS A 31 7.64 16.36 -8.81
C LYS A 31 6.37 16.53 -7.98
N LEU A 32 6.47 17.07 -6.77
CA LEU A 32 5.30 17.38 -5.94
C LEU A 32 4.43 18.49 -6.57
N ILE A 33 5.06 19.53 -7.14
CA ILE A 33 4.35 20.58 -7.87
C ILE A 33 3.65 20.00 -9.10
N THR A 34 4.33 19.11 -9.85
CA THR A 34 3.71 18.38 -10.97
C THR A 34 2.51 17.59 -10.48
N LEU A 35 2.61 16.86 -9.37
CA LEU A 35 1.51 16.08 -8.79
C LEU A 35 0.29 16.94 -8.41
N ILE A 36 0.50 18.13 -7.85
CA ILE A 36 -0.58 19.06 -7.48
C ILE A 36 -1.24 19.66 -8.72
N LYS A 37 -0.45 19.94 -9.77
CA LYS A 37 -0.92 20.60 -10.99
C LYS A 37 -1.46 19.64 -12.05
N SER A 38 -1.02 18.39 -12.03
CA SER A 38 -1.41 17.38 -13.00
C SER A 38 -2.88 17.03 -12.80
N THR A 39 -3.62 17.05 -13.91
CA THR A 39 -4.88 16.31 -13.97
C THR A 39 -4.57 14.83 -14.15
N ASP A 40 -5.50 13.93 -13.78
CA ASP A 40 -5.33 12.46 -13.90
C ASP A 40 -4.80 11.99 -15.28
N LYS A 41 -4.90 12.83 -16.33
CA LYS A 41 -4.46 12.56 -17.71
C LYS A 41 -2.94 12.53 -17.91
N ASP A 42 -2.15 13.21 -17.08
CA ASP A 42 -0.69 13.34 -17.27
C ASP A 42 0.12 12.24 -16.56
N GLN A 43 -0.57 11.33 -15.87
CA GLN A 43 0.05 10.35 -15.00
C GLN A 43 -0.12 8.94 -15.53
N GLN A 44 0.96 8.13 -15.48
CA GLN A 44 0.81 6.71 -15.73
C GLN A 44 0.08 6.07 -14.55
N VAL A 45 -1.12 5.56 -14.81
CA VAL A 45 -1.95 4.87 -13.83
C VAL A 45 -1.74 3.37 -13.94
N ARG A 46 -1.20 2.76 -12.88
CA ARG A 46 -1.15 1.31 -12.72
C ARG A 46 -2.21 0.87 -11.73
N GLN A 47 -3.11 0.00 -12.16
CA GLN A 47 -4.09 -0.62 -11.26
C GLN A 47 -3.44 -1.79 -10.51
N VAL A 48 -3.41 -1.70 -9.19
CA VAL A 48 -2.95 -2.75 -8.29
C VAL A 48 -4.16 -3.48 -7.75
N THR A 49 -4.21 -4.78 -7.99
CA THR A 49 -5.21 -5.67 -7.41
C THR A 49 -4.55 -6.62 -6.44
N LEU A 50 -5.10 -6.69 -5.23
CA LEU A 50 -4.71 -7.69 -4.24
C LEU A 50 -5.59 -8.94 -4.40
N THR A 51 -4.95 -10.10 -4.46
CA THR A 51 -5.64 -11.39 -4.39
C THR A 51 -6.28 -11.58 -3.03
N ARG A 52 -7.21 -12.52 -2.92
CA ARG A 52 -7.82 -12.88 -1.63
C ARG A 52 -6.78 -13.28 -0.58
N TYR A 53 -5.78 -14.07 -0.97
CA TYR A 53 -4.70 -14.50 -0.08
C TYR A 53 -3.82 -13.34 0.39
N GLU A 54 -3.45 -12.44 -0.51
CA GLU A 54 -2.73 -11.22 -0.15
C GLU A 54 -3.52 -10.38 0.84
N TRP A 55 -4.83 -10.21 0.61
CA TRP A 55 -5.71 -9.51 1.53
C TRP A 55 -5.75 -10.15 2.91
N ASP A 56 -6.01 -11.46 2.98
CA ASP A 56 -6.21 -12.16 4.25
C ASP A 56 -4.91 -12.19 5.07
N ILE A 57 -3.76 -12.46 4.43
CA ILE A 57 -2.45 -12.49 5.09
C ILE A 57 -2.02 -11.09 5.51
N TYR A 58 -2.10 -10.11 4.62
CA TYR A 58 -1.72 -8.73 4.93
C TYR A 58 -2.59 -8.16 6.05
N TYR A 59 -3.89 -8.48 6.03
CA TYR A 59 -4.83 -8.06 7.05
C TYR A 59 -4.49 -8.64 8.43
N LEU A 60 -4.30 -9.96 8.50
CA LEU A 60 -3.99 -10.63 9.76
C LEU A 60 -2.59 -10.25 10.27
N TYR A 61 -1.62 -10.04 9.37
CA TYR A 61 -0.25 -9.67 9.72
C TYR A 61 -0.17 -8.38 10.53
N PHE A 62 -0.98 -7.37 10.19
CA PHE A 62 -1.02 -6.08 10.87
C PHE A 62 -2.10 -5.97 11.95
N LYS A 63 -3.05 -6.91 12.00
CA LYS A 63 -4.05 -6.98 13.07
C LYS A 63 -3.57 -7.76 14.29
N ILE A 64 -2.68 -8.74 14.08
CA ILE A 64 -2.18 -9.63 15.13
C ILE A 64 -0.71 -9.35 15.36
N ASP A 65 -0.41 -8.73 16.51
CA ASP A 65 0.97 -8.43 16.91
C ASP A 65 1.76 -9.70 17.22
N ASN A 66 1.11 -10.67 17.87
CA ASN A 66 1.74 -11.93 18.25
C ASN A 66 1.89 -12.87 17.05
N LYS A 67 3.12 -13.01 16.56
CA LYS A 67 3.43 -13.86 15.39
C LYS A 67 3.09 -15.33 15.60
N ARG A 68 3.22 -15.87 16.83
CA ARG A 68 2.82 -17.27 17.12
C ARG A 68 1.32 -17.47 16.88
N ILE A 69 0.49 -16.55 17.38
CA ILE A 69 -0.96 -16.57 17.18
C ILE A 69 -1.31 -16.43 15.69
N LEU A 70 -0.60 -15.54 14.97
CA LEU A 70 -0.77 -15.37 13.53
C LEU A 70 -0.51 -16.68 12.76
N HIS A 71 0.56 -17.40 13.08
CA HIS A 71 0.88 -18.69 12.46
C HIS A 71 -0.20 -19.75 12.73
N THR A 72 -0.65 -19.83 13.98
CA THR A 72 -1.72 -20.78 14.38
C THR A 72 -3.03 -20.49 13.64
N LEU A 73 -3.43 -19.23 13.53
CA LEU A 73 -4.66 -18.83 12.86
C LEU A 73 -4.62 -19.04 11.35
N LEU A 74 -3.48 -18.74 10.72
CA LEU A 74 -3.32 -18.94 9.28
C LEU A 74 -3.12 -20.42 8.92
N LYS A 75 -2.63 -21.26 9.85
CA LYS A 75 -2.16 -22.63 9.57
C LYS A 75 -1.16 -22.65 8.41
N LYS A 76 -0.28 -21.65 8.35
CA LYS A 76 0.74 -21.46 7.32
C LYS A 76 2.11 -21.20 7.96
N ASP A 77 3.15 -21.61 7.26
CA ASP A 77 4.53 -21.40 7.69
C ASP A 77 4.98 -19.93 7.53
N VAL A 78 6.14 -19.63 8.12
CA VAL A 78 6.73 -18.28 8.08
C VAL A 78 7.04 -17.86 6.65
N LYS A 79 7.49 -18.79 5.80
CA LYS A 79 7.87 -18.50 4.42
C LYS A 79 6.65 -18.07 3.60
N TYR A 80 5.51 -18.74 3.75
CA TYR A 80 4.27 -18.40 3.07
C TYR A 80 3.78 -17.00 3.45
N ILE A 81 3.75 -16.69 4.75
CA ILE A 81 3.33 -15.34 5.22
C ILE A 81 4.28 -14.27 4.69
N SER A 82 5.59 -14.52 4.77
CA SER A 82 6.61 -13.60 4.27
C SER A 82 6.50 -13.37 2.76
N HIS A 83 6.22 -14.42 1.98
CA HIS A 83 6.02 -14.34 0.54
C HIS A 83 4.88 -13.38 0.17
N TYR A 84 3.69 -13.56 0.74
CA TYR A 84 2.55 -12.71 0.42
C TYR A 84 2.69 -11.29 0.98
N LYS A 85 3.26 -11.13 2.18
CA LYS A 85 3.63 -9.79 2.68
C LYS A 85 4.54 -9.08 1.69
N THR A 86 5.59 -9.74 1.23
CA THR A 86 6.56 -9.19 0.28
C THR A 86 5.90 -8.90 -1.07
N SER A 87 4.99 -9.75 -1.55
CA SER A 87 4.19 -9.51 -2.75
C SER A 87 3.40 -8.21 -2.64
N VAL A 88 2.67 -8.01 -1.54
CA VAL A 88 1.92 -6.76 -1.29
C VAL A 88 2.85 -5.56 -1.20
N PHE A 89 3.98 -5.70 -0.52
CA PHE A 89 4.96 -4.62 -0.38
C PHE A 89 5.57 -4.23 -1.74
N ASN A 90 5.81 -5.19 -2.62
CA ASN A 90 6.27 -4.93 -3.98
C ASN A 90 5.20 -4.24 -4.82
N LYS A 91 3.94 -4.67 -4.68
CA LYS A 91 2.81 -4.05 -5.38
C LYS A 91 2.60 -2.59 -4.99
N PHE A 92 2.79 -2.22 -3.73
CA PHE A 92 2.67 -0.83 -3.28
C PHE A 92 4.01 -0.07 -3.23
N GLU A 93 5.09 -0.71 -3.67
CA GLU A 93 6.44 -0.16 -3.63
C GLU A 93 6.87 0.38 -2.25
N ILE A 94 6.51 -0.34 -1.20
CA ILE A 94 6.91 -0.04 0.17
C ILE A 94 8.06 -0.94 0.62
N ALA A 95 8.90 -0.42 1.51
CA ALA A 95 10.08 -1.12 2.00
C ALA A 95 10.02 -1.47 3.50
N CYS A 96 9.02 -1.01 4.26
CA CYS A 96 8.95 -1.28 5.69
C CYS A 96 7.53 -1.41 6.25
N ASP A 97 7.44 -2.05 7.42
CA ASP A 97 6.18 -2.35 8.09
C ASP A 97 5.44 -1.11 8.60
N SER A 98 6.16 -0.06 9.02
CA SER A 98 5.53 1.19 9.47
C SER A 98 4.68 1.81 8.36
N ASP A 99 5.21 1.86 7.15
CA ASP A 99 4.52 2.42 5.99
C ASP A 99 3.41 1.47 5.52
N GLY A 100 3.69 0.16 5.54
CA GLY A 100 2.69 -0.86 5.29
C GLY A 100 1.48 -0.78 6.23
N PHE A 101 1.70 -0.43 7.51
CA PHE A 101 0.64 -0.25 8.49
C PHE A 101 -0.27 0.94 8.18
N TYR A 102 0.27 2.07 7.72
CA TYR A 102 -0.55 3.22 7.31
C TYR A 102 -1.43 2.90 6.10
N ILE A 103 -0.89 2.17 5.13
CA ILE A 103 -1.64 1.66 3.97
C ILE A 103 -2.73 0.70 4.43
N PHE A 104 -2.39 -0.23 5.33
CA PHE A 104 -3.33 -1.18 5.93
C PHE A 104 -4.51 -0.48 6.61
N LYS A 105 -4.24 0.56 7.42
CA LYS A 105 -5.28 1.33 8.11
C LYS A 105 -6.26 1.95 7.11
N ALA A 106 -5.75 2.54 6.04
CA ALA A 106 -6.58 3.12 4.97
C ALA A 106 -7.37 2.06 4.19
N LEU A 107 -6.73 0.94 3.84
CA LEU A 107 -7.34 -0.19 3.15
C LEU A 107 -8.52 -0.79 3.94
N ILE A 108 -8.38 -0.96 5.26
CA ILE A 108 -9.49 -1.43 6.12
C ILE A 108 -10.64 -0.43 6.11
N GLN A 109 -10.33 0.86 6.28
CA GLN A 109 -11.36 1.90 6.28
C GLN A 109 -12.15 1.84 4.98
N LEU A 110 -11.48 1.75 3.84
CA LEU A 110 -12.14 1.69 2.54
C LEU A 110 -12.92 0.40 2.31
N ARG A 111 -12.36 -0.76 2.67
CA ARG A 111 -13.05 -2.04 2.49
C ARG A 111 -14.40 -2.09 3.24
N ARG A 112 -14.49 -1.43 4.40
CA ARG A 112 -15.73 -1.32 5.18
C ARG A 112 -16.84 -0.54 4.46
N PHE A 113 -16.49 0.40 3.58
CA PHE A 113 -17.46 1.28 2.93
C PHE A 113 -17.73 0.91 1.46
N THR A 114 -16.76 0.35 0.74
CA THR A 114 -16.85 0.26 -0.73
C THR A 114 -16.56 -1.12 -1.30
N GLY A 115 -16.18 -2.10 -0.47
CA GLY A 115 -15.77 -3.44 -0.95
C GLY A 115 -14.55 -3.40 -1.89
N PHE A 116 -13.84 -2.27 -1.94
CA PHE A 116 -12.76 -2.01 -2.90
C PHE A 116 -11.64 -3.05 -2.82
N LYS A 117 -11.27 -3.60 -3.98
CA LYS A 117 -10.12 -4.51 -4.14
C LYS A 117 -8.96 -3.92 -4.94
N ASN A 118 -9.18 -2.77 -5.57
CA ASN A 118 -8.28 -2.19 -6.56
C ASN A 118 -7.72 -0.85 -6.07
N VAL A 119 -6.42 -0.63 -6.26
CA VAL A 119 -5.72 0.59 -5.86
C VAL A 119 -5.09 1.21 -7.09
N ARG A 120 -5.20 2.53 -7.27
CA ARG A 120 -4.52 3.23 -8.37
C ARG A 120 -3.17 3.71 -7.88
N LEU A 121 -2.10 3.14 -8.43
CA LEU A 121 -0.76 3.70 -8.37
C LEU A 121 -0.61 4.71 -9.51
N TYR A 122 0.06 5.80 -9.20
CA TYR A 122 0.37 6.87 -10.12
C TYR A 122 1.88 7.07 -10.15
N GLN A 123 2.44 7.12 -11.35
CA GLN A 123 3.86 7.37 -11.56
C GLN A 123 4.05 8.72 -12.25
N LEU A 124 4.90 9.56 -11.64
CA LEU A 124 5.26 10.87 -12.18
C LEU A 124 6.40 10.75 -13.21
N HIS A 125 6.10 11.04 -14.47
CA HIS A 125 7.10 11.18 -15.55
C HIS A 125 8.07 12.32 -15.29
#